data_AF-A0A2S6AMI3-F1
#
_entry.id   AF-A0A2S6AMI3-F1
#
_cell.length_a   1.000
_cell.length_b   1.000
_cell.length_c   1.000
_cell.angle_alpha   90.00
_cell.angle_beta   90.00
_cell.angle_gamma   90.00
#
_symmetry.space_group_name_H-M   'P 1'
#
loop_
_entity.id
_entity.type
_entity.pdbx_description
1 polymer ?
#
loop_
_entity_poly.entity_id
_entity_poly.type
_entity_poly.pdbx_seq_one_letter_code
_entity_poly.pdbx_strand_id
1 'polypeptide(L)'
;MTALDELTTLLPPSAGAGGSFDWTAVEQRLGVTALPDDFKALLGVYGDVRFCNALRLFRPSTEPWLDLAEVTLAAREPLADSEFGEPPTEVPAGVSIDPATLVQWGGSFGGDYCLWDAHDPDPARWTLVFTDLDKLDWGFYPGTVTEYLLDWLRGQTAPIPLWGLEAVLPDGGAPFAEIYDPTDFTGAVTDRIDAAVH
;
A
#
# COMPACT_ATOMS: atom_id res chain seq x y z
N MET A 1 5.78 -19.42 -9.79
CA MET A 1 4.50 -18.72 -9.60
C MET A 1 4.76 -17.71 -8.50
N THR A 2 4.55 -16.44 -8.81
CA THR A 2 4.78 -15.30 -7.92
C THR A 2 3.49 -14.93 -7.17
N ALA A 3 3.58 -14.14 -6.11
CA ALA A 3 2.39 -13.61 -5.43
C ALA A 3 1.50 -12.79 -6.39
N LEU A 4 2.10 -12.07 -7.35
CA LEU A 4 1.36 -11.35 -8.38
C LEU A 4 0.61 -12.30 -9.35
N ASP A 5 1.20 -13.44 -9.72
CA ASP A 5 0.50 -14.45 -10.54
C ASP A 5 -0.75 -14.99 -9.82
N GLU A 6 -0.64 -15.20 -8.51
CA GLU A 6 -1.76 -15.67 -7.69
C GLU A 6 -2.80 -14.57 -7.45
N LEU A 7 -2.37 -13.33 -7.24
CA LEU A 7 -3.27 -12.16 -7.16
C LEU A 7 -4.06 -11.97 -8.45
N THR A 8 -3.42 -12.05 -9.61
CA THR A 8 -4.10 -11.93 -10.91
C THR A 8 -4.99 -13.11 -11.24
N THR A 9 -4.75 -14.27 -10.63
CA THR A 9 -5.68 -15.41 -10.69
C THR A 9 -6.90 -15.16 -9.81
N LEU A 10 -6.70 -14.63 -8.60
CA LEU A 10 -7.77 -14.31 -7.65
C LEU A 10 -8.63 -13.14 -8.15
N LEU A 11 -8.01 -12.08 -8.65
CA LEU A 11 -8.62 -10.84 -9.13
C LEU A 11 -8.15 -10.58 -10.57
N PRO A 12 -8.77 -11.22 -11.58
CA PRO A 12 -8.35 -11.08 -12.97
C PRO A 12 -8.44 -9.62 -13.44
N PRO A 13 -7.33 -8.99 -13.88
CA PRO A 13 -7.35 -7.60 -14.34
C PRO A 13 -8.28 -7.46 -15.54
N SER A 14 -9.03 -6.36 -15.57
CA SER A 14 -9.93 -6.08 -16.69
C SER A 14 -9.17 -5.72 -17.97
N ALA A 15 -9.86 -5.86 -19.09
CA ALA A 15 -9.28 -5.51 -20.38
C ALA A 15 -8.98 -4.00 -20.44
N GLY A 16 -7.69 -3.66 -20.53
CA GLY A 16 -7.23 -2.27 -20.54
C GLY A 16 -6.83 -1.72 -19.16
N ALA A 17 -6.89 -2.52 -18.11
CA ALA A 17 -6.24 -2.21 -16.83
C ALA A 17 -4.71 -2.11 -16.99
N GLY A 18 -4.08 -1.46 -16.02
CA GLY A 18 -2.63 -1.25 -15.99
C GLY A 18 -2.24 0.20 -16.24
N GLY A 19 -1.03 0.54 -15.84
CA GLY A 19 -0.47 1.88 -16.01
C GLY A 19 1.02 1.84 -16.27
N SER A 20 1.50 2.79 -17.07
CA SER A 20 2.93 3.05 -17.21
C SER A 20 3.28 4.29 -16.40
N PHE A 21 4.16 4.12 -15.42
CA PHE A 21 4.53 5.19 -14.50
C PHE A 21 6.03 5.49 -14.58
N ASP A 22 6.39 6.76 -14.48
CA ASP A 22 7.80 7.17 -14.36
C ASP A 22 8.26 7.05 -12.91
N TRP A 23 8.71 5.84 -12.56
CA TRP A 23 9.21 5.53 -11.23
C TRP A 23 10.51 6.26 -10.89
N THR A 24 11.33 6.59 -11.91
CA THR A 24 12.65 7.20 -11.72
C THR A 24 12.53 8.55 -11.02
N ALA A 25 11.53 9.36 -11.38
CA ALA A 25 11.30 10.65 -10.78
C ALA A 25 10.93 10.54 -9.29
N VAL A 26 10.15 9.52 -8.91
CA VAL A 26 9.77 9.25 -7.52
C VAL A 26 10.97 8.76 -6.72
N GLU A 27 11.74 7.80 -7.25
CA GLU A 27 12.95 7.28 -6.63
C GLU A 27 13.96 8.40 -6.34
N GLN A 28 14.19 9.31 -7.30
CA GLN A 28 15.06 10.47 -7.13
C GLN A 28 14.57 11.46 -6.07
N ARG A 29 13.27 11.77 -6.04
CA ARG A 29 12.68 12.70 -5.06
C ARG A 29 12.76 12.15 -3.64
N LEU A 30 12.61 10.83 -3.49
CA LEU A 30 12.69 10.14 -2.21
C LEU A 30 14.12 9.85 -1.77
N GLY A 31 15.09 9.90 -2.70
CA GLY A 31 16.50 9.61 -2.42
C GLY A 31 16.78 8.12 -2.25
N VAL A 32 15.91 7.25 -2.79
CA VAL A 32 16.09 5.79 -2.77
C VAL A 32 16.72 5.33 -4.08
N THR A 33 17.47 4.22 -4.03
CA THR A 33 18.12 3.62 -5.21
C THR A 33 17.12 3.05 -6.20
N ALA A 34 16.07 2.41 -5.68
CA ALA A 34 14.92 1.90 -6.42
C ALA A 34 13.75 1.64 -5.46
N LEU A 35 12.53 1.63 -6.00
CA LEU A 35 11.35 1.06 -5.32
C LEU A 35 11.24 -0.46 -5.59
N PRO A 36 10.50 -1.22 -4.78
CA PRO A 36 10.30 -2.66 -4.98
C PRO A 36 9.71 -2.99 -6.36
N ASP A 37 10.31 -3.97 -7.04
CA ASP A 37 9.91 -4.35 -8.40
C ASP A 37 8.53 -5.02 -8.45
N ASP A 38 8.15 -5.75 -7.41
CA ASP A 38 6.83 -6.39 -7.32
C ASP A 38 5.71 -5.34 -7.25
N PHE A 39 5.94 -4.24 -6.54
CA PHE A 39 4.98 -3.14 -6.45
C PHE A 39 4.82 -2.41 -7.78
N LYS A 40 5.94 -2.15 -8.47
CA LYS A 40 5.94 -1.57 -9.82
C LYS A 40 5.20 -2.47 -10.81
N ALA A 41 5.41 -3.79 -10.73
CA ALA A 41 4.71 -4.77 -11.55
C ALA A 41 3.21 -4.85 -11.24
N LEU A 42 2.83 -4.82 -9.96
CA LEU A 42 1.44 -4.80 -9.51
C LEU A 42 0.66 -3.62 -10.12
N LEU A 43 1.21 -2.41 -10.02
CA LEU A 43 0.60 -1.23 -10.61
C LEU A 43 0.71 -1.21 -12.14
N GLY A 44 1.72 -1.87 -12.70
CA GLY A 44 1.77 -2.16 -14.15
C GLY A 44 0.58 -2.98 -14.64
N VAL A 45 0.07 -3.89 -13.81
CA VAL A 45 -1.08 -4.76 -14.14
C VAL A 45 -2.42 -4.11 -13.85
N TYR A 46 -2.58 -3.50 -12.67
CA TYR A 46 -3.88 -2.96 -12.26
C TYR A 46 -4.05 -1.46 -12.50
N GLY A 47 -2.96 -0.71 -12.64
CA GLY A 47 -3.00 0.75 -12.76
C GLY A 47 -3.49 1.40 -11.46
N ASP A 48 -4.50 2.24 -11.57
CA ASP A 48 -5.03 3.06 -10.46
C ASP A 48 -5.99 2.25 -9.60
N VAL A 49 -5.43 1.40 -8.75
CA VAL A 49 -6.19 0.38 -8.04
C VAL A 49 -6.43 0.70 -6.57
N ARG A 50 -7.60 0.28 -6.10
CA ARG A 50 -7.96 0.19 -4.69
C ARG A 50 -8.51 -1.19 -4.38
N PHE A 51 -8.06 -1.80 -3.30
CA PHE A 51 -8.52 -3.12 -2.87
C PHE A 51 -9.59 -3.02 -1.80
N CYS A 52 -10.69 -3.74 -2.04
CA CYS A 52 -11.87 -3.85 -1.18
C CYS A 52 -12.47 -2.50 -0.75
N ASN A 53 -12.28 -1.40 -1.50
CA ASN A 53 -12.63 -0.03 -1.05
C ASN A 53 -11.95 0.41 0.26
N ALA A 54 -10.93 -0.31 0.72
CA ALA A 54 -10.18 0.01 1.92
C ALA A 54 -8.80 0.55 1.60
N LEU A 55 -8.01 -0.20 0.82
CA LEU A 55 -6.58 0.02 0.67
C LEU A 55 -6.27 0.59 -0.71
N ARG A 56 -5.78 1.83 -0.75
CA ARG A 56 -5.33 2.49 -1.98
C ARG A 56 -3.83 2.37 -2.11
N LEU A 57 -3.35 2.15 -3.33
CA LEU A 57 -1.93 2.20 -3.64
C LEU A 57 -1.55 3.56 -4.23
N PHE A 58 -0.43 4.10 -3.77
CA PHE A 58 0.14 5.34 -4.30
C PHE A 58 1.09 5.06 -5.45
N ARG A 59 1.23 6.05 -6.32
CA ARG A 59 2.00 5.94 -7.57
C ARG A 59 2.47 7.31 -8.05
N PRO A 60 3.38 7.41 -9.03
CA PRO A 60 3.70 8.69 -9.67
C PRO A 60 2.42 9.35 -10.18
N SER A 61 2.16 10.60 -9.79
CA SER A 61 0.93 11.32 -10.14
C SER A 61 1.15 12.83 -10.21
N THR A 62 0.30 13.53 -10.97
CA THR A 62 0.19 14.99 -10.88
C THR A 62 -0.72 15.44 -9.73
N GLU A 63 -1.51 14.51 -9.19
CA GLU A 63 -2.42 14.73 -8.08
C GLU A 63 -1.69 14.52 -6.74
N PRO A 64 -1.50 15.55 -5.90
CA PRO A 64 -0.63 15.46 -4.71
C PRO A 64 -1.05 14.41 -3.68
N TRP A 65 -2.35 14.15 -3.56
CA TRP A 65 -2.90 13.17 -2.62
C TRP A 65 -2.75 11.71 -3.10
N LEU A 66 -2.33 11.50 -4.35
CA LEU A 66 -2.06 10.19 -4.95
C LEU A 66 -0.58 9.98 -5.27
N ASP A 67 0.17 11.08 -5.46
CA ASP A 67 1.60 11.05 -5.79
C ASP A 67 2.42 10.46 -4.65
N LEU A 68 2.99 9.27 -4.88
CA LEU A 68 3.75 8.51 -3.87
C LEU A 68 4.85 9.34 -3.19
N ALA A 69 5.58 10.14 -3.96
CA ALA A 69 6.63 10.98 -3.39
C ALA A 69 6.06 12.15 -2.56
N GLU A 70 5.04 12.86 -3.04
CA GLU A 70 4.42 13.95 -2.27
C GLU A 70 3.81 13.42 -0.96
N VAL A 71 3.01 12.34 -1.00
CA VAL A 71 2.38 11.78 0.21
C VAL A 71 3.42 11.30 1.21
N THR A 72 4.50 10.65 0.73
CA THR A 72 5.60 10.22 1.60
C THR A 72 6.27 11.42 2.28
N LEU A 73 6.59 12.48 1.53
CA LEU A 73 7.25 13.67 2.09
C LEU A 73 6.34 14.39 3.08
N ALA A 74 5.05 14.49 2.79
CA ALA A 74 4.05 15.08 3.68
C ALA A 74 3.84 14.25 4.96
N ALA A 75 4.00 12.93 4.91
CA ALA A 75 3.85 12.05 6.07
C ALA A 75 5.00 12.15 7.08
N ARG A 76 6.18 12.67 6.70
CA ARG A 76 7.37 12.70 7.57
C ARG A 76 7.18 13.49 8.85
N GLU A 77 6.58 14.68 8.77
CA GLU A 77 6.35 15.51 9.95
C GLU A 77 5.33 14.86 10.90
N PRO A 78 4.12 14.47 10.46
CA PRO A 78 3.17 13.76 11.31
C PRO A 78 3.76 12.48 11.94
N LEU A 79 4.53 11.69 11.19
CA LEU A 79 5.17 10.49 11.72
C LEU A 79 6.22 10.81 12.79
N ALA A 80 6.95 11.92 12.65
CA ALA A 80 7.95 12.37 13.62
C ALA A 80 7.35 13.02 14.88
N ASP A 81 6.10 13.47 14.84
CA ASP A 81 5.46 14.20 15.94
C ASP A 81 5.05 13.29 17.11
N SER A 82 5.82 13.26 18.19
CA SER A 82 5.49 12.42 19.35
C SER A 82 4.26 12.87 20.15
N GLU A 83 3.56 13.97 19.80
CA GLU A 83 2.36 14.41 20.52
C GLU A 83 1.20 13.42 20.42
N PHE A 84 1.09 12.70 19.29
CA PHE A 84 -0.07 11.86 18.99
C PHE A 84 0.10 10.38 19.39
N GLY A 85 1.35 9.92 19.55
CA GLY A 85 1.66 8.54 19.92
C GLY A 85 3.14 8.33 20.19
N GLU A 86 3.46 7.36 21.03
CA GLU A 86 4.84 6.97 21.33
C GLU A 86 5.31 5.88 20.36
N PRO A 87 6.62 5.80 20.04
CA PRO A 87 7.16 4.69 19.27
C PRO A 87 6.83 3.33 19.93
N PRO A 88 6.61 2.27 19.12
CA PRO A 88 6.31 0.94 19.63
C PRO A 88 7.45 0.43 20.52
N THR A 89 7.10 -0.27 21.60
CA THR A 89 8.08 -0.82 22.55
C THR A 89 8.93 -1.93 21.92
N GLU A 90 8.38 -2.64 20.94
CA GLU A 90 9.05 -3.71 20.22
C GLU A 90 9.02 -3.43 18.71
N VAL A 91 10.20 -3.25 18.11
CA VAL A 91 10.41 -3.20 16.67
C VAL A 91 11.20 -4.45 16.27
N PRO A 92 10.80 -5.19 15.21
CA PRO A 92 11.54 -6.35 14.76
C PRO A 92 13.02 -6.03 14.46
N ALA A 93 13.90 -7.00 14.72
CA ALA A 93 15.33 -6.81 14.52
C ALA A 93 15.64 -6.49 13.04
N GLY A 94 16.32 -5.37 12.81
CA GLY A 94 16.68 -4.91 11.47
C GLY A 94 15.56 -4.17 10.74
N VAL A 95 14.52 -3.73 11.45
CA VAL A 95 13.51 -2.80 10.93
C VAL A 95 13.71 -1.41 11.54
N SER A 96 13.62 -0.37 10.72
CA SER A 96 13.60 1.04 11.11
C SER A 96 12.19 1.60 11.00
N ILE A 97 11.84 2.44 11.97
CA ILE A 97 10.62 3.26 11.97
C ILE A 97 10.96 4.77 11.95
N ASP A 98 12.20 5.12 11.58
CA ASP A 98 12.61 6.51 11.40
C ASP A 98 11.78 7.14 10.26
N PRO A 99 10.99 8.20 10.53
CA PRO A 99 10.21 8.89 9.51
C PRO A 99 11.02 9.34 8.28
N ALA A 100 12.33 9.58 8.44
CA ALA A 100 13.19 9.94 7.32
C ALA A 100 13.42 8.78 6.33
N THR A 101 13.34 7.53 6.80
CA THR A 101 13.55 6.32 5.99
C THR A 101 12.25 5.60 5.63
N LEU A 102 11.10 6.05 6.15
CA LEU A 102 9.81 5.47 5.80
C LEU A 102 9.31 6.02 4.45
N VAL A 103 8.79 5.13 3.61
CA VAL A 103 8.18 5.48 2.32
C VAL A 103 6.74 5.00 2.28
N GLN A 104 5.80 5.90 2.03
CA GLN A 104 4.38 5.57 2.02
C GLN A 104 3.94 5.04 0.66
N TRP A 105 3.61 3.75 0.60
CA TRP A 105 3.18 3.06 -0.62
C TRP A 105 1.68 2.98 -0.77
N GLY A 106 0.94 3.18 0.32
CA GLY A 106 -0.51 3.17 0.31
C GLY A 106 -1.11 3.80 1.55
N GLY A 107 -2.43 3.80 1.58
CA GLY A 107 -3.18 4.24 2.74
C GLY A 107 -4.59 3.69 2.75
N SER A 108 -5.18 3.65 3.93
CA SER A 108 -6.58 3.28 4.12
C SER A 108 -7.50 4.50 4.03
N PHE A 109 -8.81 4.27 3.90
CA PHE A 109 -9.81 5.35 4.07
C PHE A 109 -9.83 5.89 5.51
N GLY A 110 -9.43 5.10 6.50
CA GLY A 110 -9.28 5.52 7.90
C GLY A 110 -8.10 6.47 8.14
N GLY A 111 -7.26 6.71 7.12
CA GLY A 111 -6.07 7.55 7.21
C GLY A 111 -4.82 6.77 7.62
N ASP A 112 -4.89 5.45 7.69
CA ASP A 112 -3.75 4.65 8.12
C ASP A 112 -2.60 4.71 7.11
N TYR A 113 -1.38 4.67 7.63
CA TYR A 113 -0.15 4.64 6.87
C TYR A 113 0.22 3.21 6.49
N CYS A 114 0.42 2.96 5.19
CA CYS A 114 1.04 1.75 4.67
C CYS A 114 2.43 2.12 4.14
N LEU A 115 3.47 1.66 4.82
CA LEU A 115 4.84 2.16 4.68
C LEU A 115 5.80 1.03 4.33
N TRP A 116 6.88 1.37 3.66
CA TRP A 116 8.11 0.58 3.60
C TRP A 116 9.11 1.16 4.57
N ASP A 117 9.82 0.29 5.25
CA ASP A 117 11.10 0.62 5.86
C ASP A 117 12.22 0.59 4.80
N ALA A 118 12.55 1.76 4.26
CA ALA A 118 13.54 1.94 3.19
C ALA A 118 14.95 2.27 3.69
N HIS A 119 15.31 1.88 4.93
CA HIS A 119 16.66 2.16 5.46
C HIS A 119 17.76 1.29 4.80
N ASP A 120 17.42 0.10 4.30
CA ASP A 120 18.36 -0.75 3.56
C ASP A 120 18.45 -0.26 2.09
N PRO A 121 19.63 -0.19 1.47
CA PRO A 121 19.74 0.20 0.06
C PRO A 121 19.13 -0.82 -0.94
N ASP A 122 18.86 -2.05 -0.50
CA ASP A 122 18.20 -3.08 -1.31
C ASP A 122 16.68 -3.12 -1.05
N PRO A 123 15.84 -2.70 -2.01
CA PRO A 123 14.38 -2.67 -1.83
C PRO A 123 13.76 -4.06 -1.64
N ALA A 124 14.46 -5.14 -2.01
CA ALA A 124 13.98 -6.51 -1.75
C ALA A 124 14.01 -6.89 -0.27
N ARG A 125 14.66 -6.08 0.58
CA ARG A 125 14.79 -6.31 2.03
C ARG A 125 13.89 -5.42 2.89
N TRP A 126 13.17 -4.51 2.27
CA TRP A 126 12.30 -3.57 2.98
C TRP A 126 11.13 -4.31 3.62
N THR A 127 10.94 -4.08 4.91
CA THR A 127 9.79 -4.61 5.65
C THR A 127 8.60 -3.66 5.46
N LEU A 128 7.39 -4.20 5.36
CA LEU A 128 6.20 -3.35 5.39
C LEU A 128 5.93 -2.93 6.84
N VAL A 129 5.72 -1.65 7.04
CA VAL A 129 5.40 -1.03 8.32
C VAL A 129 4.02 -0.39 8.20
N PHE A 130 3.21 -0.50 9.23
CA PHE A 130 1.86 0.04 9.26
C PHE A 130 1.61 0.75 10.59
N THR A 131 0.87 1.85 10.53
CA THR A 131 0.44 2.58 11.71
C THR A 131 -0.78 3.44 11.39
N ASP A 132 -1.62 3.72 12.37
CA ASP A 132 -2.73 4.67 12.24
C ASP A 132 -2.26 6.13 12.35
N LEU A 133 -3.18 7.08 12.09
CA LEU A 133 -2.90 8.52 12.18
C LEU A 133 -2.41 8.94 13.57
N ASP A 134 -2.97 8.32 14.61
CA ASP A 134 -2.64 8.59 16.00
C ASP A 134 -1.39 7.81 16.46
N LYS A 135 -0.87 6.88 15.65
CA LYS A 135 0.30 6.04 15.95
C LYS A 135 0.18 5.25 17.24
N LEU A 136 -1.03 4.80 17.54
CA LEU A 136 -1.35 4.01 18.71
C LEU A 136 -1.02 2.54 18.49
N ASP A 137 -1.13 2.08 17.25
CA ASP A 137 -0.90 0.69 16.87
C ASP A 137 0.09 0.58 15.71
N TRP A 138 1.06 -0.32 15.86
CA TRP A 138 2.09 -0.58 14.85
C TRP A 138 2.06 -2.03 14.41
N GLY A 139 2.29 -2.26 13.12
CA GLY A 139 2.38 -3.60 12.58
C GLY A 139 3.48 -3.74 11.53
N PHE A 140 3.98 -4.97 11.43
CA PHE A 140 5.15 -5.29 10.61
C PHE A 140 4.88 -6.56 9.81
N TYR A 141 5.18 -6.54 8.52
CA TYR A 141 5.04 -7.69 7.65
C TYR A 141 6.36 -7.96 6.90
N PRO A 142 7.04 -9.08 7.19
CA PRO A 142 8.24 -9.46 6.45
C PRO A 142 7.83 -10.04 5.10
N GLY A 143 7.97 -9.25 4.04
CA GLY A 143 7.61 -9.64 2.69
C GLY A 143 7.25 -8.44 1.82
N THR A 144 6.74 -8.73 0.64
CA THR A 144 6.41 -7.71 -0.35
C THR A 144 4.96 -7.24 -0.26
N VAL A 145 4.62 -6.14 -0.95
CA VAL A 145 3.23 -5.64 -1.00
C VAL A 145 2.32 -6.67 -1.68
N THR A 146 2.81 -7.33 -2.73
CA THR A 146 2.05 -8.38 -3.41
C THR A 146 1.78 -9.60 -2.52
N GLU A 147 2.75 -10.00 -1.69
CA GLU A 147 2.56 -11.08 -0.71
C GLU A 147 1.55 -10.67 0.37
N TYR A 148 1.69 -9.47 0.94
CA TYR A 148 0.76 -8.96 1.95
C TYR A 148 -0.68 -8.88 1.42
N LEU A 149 -0.88 -8.32 0.22
CA LEU A 149 -2.21 -8.24 -0.39
C LEU A 149 -2.81 -9.63 -0.59
N LEU A 150 -2.02 -10.61 -1.05
CA LEU A 150 -2.51 -11.97 -1.27
C LEU A 150 -2.96 -12.63 0.03
N ASP A 151 -2.12 -12.56 1.06
CA ASP A 151 -2.41 -13.12 2.37
C ASP A 151 -3.62 -12.45 3.01
N TRP A 152 -3.73 -11.12 2.88
CA TRP A 152 -4.87 -10.36 3.40
C TRP A 152 -6.17 -10.71 2.67
N LEU A 153 -6.17 -10.73 1.32
CA LEU A 153 -7.36 -11.06 0.52
C LEU A 153 -7.80 -12.53 0.70
N ARG A 154 -6.90 -13.42 1.14
CA ARG A 154 -7.21 -14.81 1.51
C ARG A 154 -7.58 -15.00 2.98
N GLY A 155 -7.49 -13.96 3.80
CA GLY A 155 -7.70 -14.04 5.26
C GLY A 155 -6.64 -14.87 5.98
N GLN A 156 -5.43 -14.98 5.43
CA GLN A 156 -4.30 -15.73 5.99
C GLN A 156 -3.46 -14.91 6.96
N THR A 157 -3.54 -13.58 6.88
CA THR A 157 -2.98 -12.66 7.86
C THR A 157 -4.10 -11.79 8.43
N ALA A 158 -4.01 -11.45 9.72
CA ALA A 158 -4.89 -10.46 10.31
C ALA A 158 -4.69 -9.11 9.60
N PRO A 159 -5.72 -8.26 9.48
CA PRO A 159 -5.49 -6.89 9.07
C PRO A 159 -4.54 -6.28 10.09
N ILE A 160 -3.33 -6.02 9.63
CA ILE A 160 -2.37 -5.15 10.30
C ILE A 160 -3.12 -3.86 10.64
N PRO A 161 -2.93 -3.19 11.81
CA PRO A 161 -3.82 -2.14 12.31
C PRO A 161 -4.09 -1.09 11.25
N LEU A 162 -5.19 -1.31 10.54
CA LEU A 162 -5.76 -0.45 9.57
C LEU A 162 -7.19 -0.34 10.08
N TRP A 163 -7.49 0.72 10.82
CA TRP A 163 -8.73 0.84 11.55
C TRP A 163 -9.92 0.63 10.61
N GLY A 164 -10.80 -0.32 10.96
CA GLY A 164 -11.98 -0.62 10.16
C GLY A 164 -11.74 -1.50 8.93
N LEU A 165 -10.53 -2.02 8.68
CA LEU A 165 -10.31 -3.01 7.62
C LEU A 165 -10.92 -4.38 7.97
N GLU A 166 -10.98 -4.71 9.26
CA GLU A 166 -11.86 -5.75 9.77
C GLU A 166 -13.29 -5.52 9.33
N ALA A 167 -13.79 -4.27 9.29
CA ALA A 167 -15.14 -3.90 8.87
C ALA A 167 -15.34 -3.74 7.35
N VAL A 168 -14.27 -3.89 6.56
CA VAL A 168 -14.33 -3.95 5.09
C VAL A 168 -14.22 -5.40 4.53
N LEU A 169 -13.59 -6.33 5.26
CA LEU A 169 -13.76 -7.78 5.07
C LEU A 169 -14.33 -8.54 6.32
N PRO A 170 -15.35 -8.03 7.05
CA PRO A 170 -15.80 -8.57 8.34
C PRO A 170 -16.68 -9.80 8.17
N ASP A 171 -17.40 -9.86 7.05
CA ASP A 171 -18.58 -10.71 6.91
C ASP A 171 -18.40 -11.83 5.87
N GLY A 172 -17.17 -12.12 5.43
CA GLY A 172 -16.93 -13.17 4.44
C GLY A 172 -17.41 -12.83 3.02
N GLY A 173 -17.39 -11.54 2.66
CA GLY A 173 -17.61 -11.10 1.29
C GLY A 173 -16.48 -11.53 0.36
N ALA A 174 -16.77 -11.68 -0.94
CA ALA A 174 -15.74 -11.96 -1.93
C ALA A 174 -14.77 -10.77 -2.06
N PRO A 175 -13.45 -11.00 -2.05
CA PRO A 175 -12.47 -9.96 -2.31
C PRO A 175 -12.74 -9.24 -3.64
N PHE A 176 -12.39 -7.96 -3.74
CA PHE A 176 -12.51 -7.22 -4.98
C PHE A 176 -11.45 -6.12 -5.10
N ALA A 177 -11.17 -5.69 -6.32
CA ALA A 177 -10.39 -4.51 -6.64
C ALA A 177 -11.23 -3.54 -7.48
N GLU A 178 -10.93 -2.26 -7.38
CA GLU A 178 -11.62 -1.19 -8.09
C GLU A 178 -10.61 -0.29 -8.78
N ILE A 179 -10.88 0.02 -10.03
CA ILE A 179 -10.19 1.04 -10.81
C ILE A 179 -11.08 2.27 -10.85
N TYR A 180 -10.49 3.43 -10.63
CA TYR A 180 -11.21 4.70 -10.59
C TYR A 180 -10.45 5.78 -11.35
N ASP A 181 -11.16 6.80 -11.81
CA ASP A 181 -10.54 8.02 -12.30
C ASP A 181 -10.12 8.88 -11.09
N PRO A 182 -8.82 9.08 -10.84
CA PRO A 182 -8.36 9.90 -9.72
C PRO A 182 -8.80 11.35 -9.84
N THR A 183 -9.15 11.84 -11.03
CA THR A 183 -9.58 13.23 -11.24
C THR A 183 -11.07 13.44 -10.98
N ASP A 184 -11.85 12.37 -10.79
CA ASP A 184 -13.28 12.43 -10.51
C ASP A 184 -13.64 11.68 -9.21
N PHE A 185 -13.46 12.36 -8.08
CA PHE A 185 -13.80 11.84 -6.74
C PHE A 185 -15.29 11.56 -6.53
N THR A 186 -16.15 12.14 -7.37
CA THR A 186 -17.60 11.91 -7.35
C THR A 186 -18.03 10.86 -8.38
N GLY A 187 -17.08 10.42 -9.21
CA GLY A 187 -17.27 9.50 -10.29
C GLY A 187 -17.60 8.11 -9.78
N ALA A 188 -18.36 7.37 -10.59
CA ALA A 188 -18.53 5.94 -10.35
C ALA A 188 -17.18 5.24 -10.52
N VAL A 189 -16.99 4.15 -9.77
CA VAL A 189 -15.93 3.17 -10.02
C VAL A 189 -15.92 2.85 -11.52
N THR A 190 -14.79 3.11 -12.17
CA THR A 190 -14.65 2.93 -13.62
C THR A 190 -14.72 1.46 -13.98
N ASP A 191 -14.15 0.62 -13.11
CA ASP A 191 -14.21 -0.82 -13.25
C ASP A 191 -14.07 -1.53 -11.89
N ARG A 192 -14.83 -2.61 -11.72
CA ARG A 192 -14.83 -3.43 -10.51
C ARG A 192 -14.46 -4.86 -10.88
N ILE A 193 -13.40 -5.35 -10.24
CA ILE A 193 -12.85 -6.69 -10.41
C ILE A 193 -13.23 -7.49 -9.17
N ASP A 194 -14.25 -8.32 -9.27
CA ASP A 194 -14.61 -9.25 -8.19
C ASP A 194 -13.73 -10.51 -8.26
N ALA A 195 -13.51 -11.14 -7.10
CA ALA A 195 -12.75 -12.38 -7.04
C ALA A 195 -13.36 -13.47 -7.92
N ALA A 196 -12.50 -14.22 -8.60
CA ALA A 196 -12.92 -15.37 -9.37
C ALA A 196 -13.63 -16.38 -8.44
N VAL A 197 -14.84 -16.78 -8.83
CA VAL A 197 -15.59 -17.84 -8.13
C VAL A 197 -14.87 -19.15 -8.43
N HIS A 198 -14.26 -19.76 -7.41
CA HIS A 198 -13.69 -21.11 -7.48
C HIS A 198 -14.63 -22.13 -6.87
#